data_AF-A0A929YSG5-F1
#
_entry.id   AF-A0A929YSG5-F1
#
_cell.length_a   1.000
_cell.length_b   1.000
_cell.length_c   1.000
_cell.angle_alpha   90.00
_cell.angle_beta   90.00
_cell.angle_gamma   90.00
#
_symmetry.space_group_name_H-M   'P 1'
#
loop_
_entity.id
_entity.type
_entity.pdbx_description
1 polymer ?
#
loop_
_entity_poly.entity_id
_entity_poly.type
_entity_poly.pdbx_seq_one_letter_code
_entity_poly.pdbx_strand_id
1 'polypeptide(L)'
;MDLLIKFENVSFTYENSDKKALEDISFEINKGELVLITGASGSGKSTIYKCINGLIPHIYDGELLGNIFIDDKNTKDCENYELCKIIGSVSQNPRGQFFTDNTTSELAFTLENLGYEVKEIVKKIENISNFFGISNILNKNVLEISGGEKQKISIACVSILDAKTLIFDEPSANLDYLGIELLKEIFLKLKKNGYTIVVVEHRIFYLKEIFDRLIHINKGKLIVNLDRKDALNYSAEDLRSLNPFDRELTMINKCSREEKILEIRNLKFKDIIKDISFDVYRGEIVGLVGKNGVGKSTISKLISGIYNKTSGKILSKSLPFVLMQDVDYQLFSESVFSEFFLSKKDLTDDEVL
;
A
#
# COMPACT_ATOMS: atom_id res chain seq x y z
N MET A 1 -26.13 -8.52 -15.29
CA MET A 1 -24.88 -8.52 -14.50
C MET A 1 -25.18 -9.33 -13.26
N ASP A 2 -24.33 -10.30 -12.93
CA ASP A 2 -24.53 -11.14 -11.75
C ASP A 2 -23.97 -10.41 -10.53
N LEU A 3 -24.83 -10.11 -9.57
CA LEU A 3 -24.45 -9.48 -8.30
C LEU A 3 -23.49 -10.40 -7.55
N LEU A 4 -22.44 -9.83 -6.95
CA LEU A 4 -21.47 -10.57 -6.15
C LEU A 4 -21.44 -10.10 -4.70
N ILE A 5 -21.27 -8.80 -4.49
CA ILE A 5 -21.20 -8.20 -3.14
C ILE A 5 -22.33 -7.19 -3.01
N LYS A 6 -23.10 -7.30 -1.92
CA LYS A 6 -24.17 -6.35 -1.58
C LYS A 6 -24.03 -5.87 -0.15
N PHE A 7 -24.01 -4.55 0.03
CA PHE A 7 -24.15 -3.90 1.32
C PHE A 7 -25.57 -3.34 1.42
N GLU A 8 -26.30 -3.72 2.48
CA GLU A 8 -27.64 -3.22 2.78
C GLU A 8 -27.66 -2.53 4.15
N ASN A 9 -27.68 -1.19 4.12
CA ASN A 9 -27.79 -0.31 5.30
C ASN A 9 -26.76 -0.63 6.38
N VAL A 10 -25.52 -0.91 5.96
CA VAL A 10 -24.46 -1.39 6.84
C VAL A 10 -23.93 -0.25 7.70
N SER A 11 -23.98 -0.43 9.01
CA SER A 11 -23.28 0.43 9.98
C SER A 11 -22.41 -0.42 10.88
N PHE A 12 -21.24 0.09 11.25
CA PHE A 12 -20.32 -0.64 12.11
C PHE A 12 -19.61 0.28 13.09
N THR A 13 -19.52 -0.17 14.34
CA THR A 13 -18.81 0.49 15.43
C THR A 13 -17.86 -0.52 16.06
N TYR A 14 -16.55 -0.22 16.09
CA TYR A 14 -15.57 -1.07 16.78
C TYR A 14 -15.82 -1.09 18.29
N GLU A 15 -15.50 -2.21 18.94
CA GLU A 15 -15.47 -2.27 20.39
C GLU A 15 -14.57 -1.17 20.98
N ASN A 16 -15.01 -0.54 22.07
CA ASN A 16 -14.34 0.59 22.73
C ASN A 16 -14.24 1.89 21.90
N SER A 17 -15.06 2.06 20.86
CA SER A 17 -15.17 3.32 20.11
C SER A 17 -16.59 3.88 20.21
N ASP A 18 -16.71 5.15 20.57
CA ASP A 18 -18.00 5.87 20.50
C ASP A 18 -18.32 6.35 19.07
N LYS A 19 -17.35 6.25 18.15
CA LYS A 19 -17.50 6.69 16.76
C LYS A 19 -17.79 5.51 15.85
N LYS A 20 -18.85 5.64 15.05
CA LYS A 20 -19.15 4.74 13.94
C LYS A 20 -18.04 4.78 12.91
N ALA A 21 -17.48 3.61 12.59
CA ALA A 21 -16.53 3.45 11.50
C ALA A 21 -17.24 3.44 10.14
N LEU A 22 -18.47 2.91 10.09
CA LEU A 22 -19.37 2.95 8.94
C LEU A 22 -20.78 3.37 9.38
N GLU A 23 -21.45 4.19 8.58
CA GLU A 23 -22.79 4.70 8.84
C GLU A 23 -23.63 4.63 7.56
N ASP A 24 -24.65 3.76 7.59
CA ASP A 24 -25.66 3.57 6.53
C ASP A 24 -25.08 3.39 5.12
N ILE A 25 -24.12 2.47 5.00
CA ILE A 25 -23.47 2.15 3.72
C ILE A 25 -24.32 1.15 2.94
N SER A 26 -24.72 1.52 1.73
CA SER A 26 -25.39 0.64 0.78
C SER A 26 -24.79 0.76 -0.61
N PHE A 27 -24.32 -0.35 -1.18
CA PHE A 27 -23.82 -0.43 -2.55
C PHE A 27 -23.77 -1.88 -3.03
N GLU A 28 -23.61 -2.05 -4.34
CA GLU A 28 -23.50 -3.34 -5.00
C GLU A 28 -22.25 -3.40 -5.88
N ILE A 29 -21.62 -4.58 -5.97
CA ILE A 29 -20.52 -4.90 -6.88
C ILE A 29 -20.89 -6.14 -7.68
N ASN A 30 -20.81 -6.04 -9.01
CA ASN A 30 -21.12 -7.14 -9.90
C ASN A 30 -19.87 -7.98 -10.24
N LYS A 31 -20.09 -9.25 -10.62
CA LYS A 31 -19.02 -10.15 -11.09
C LYS A 31 -18.31 -9.53 -12.30
N GLY A 32 -16.98 -9.54 -12.27
CA GLY A 32 -16.11 -9.02 -13.34
C GLY A 32 -15.86 -7.50 -13.30
N GLU A 33 -16.44 -6.76 -12.36
CA GLU A 33 -16.16 -5.33 -12.19
C GLU A 33 -14.80 -5.10 -11.51
N LEU A 34 -14.09 -4.05 -11.95
CA LEU A 34 -13.01 -3.42 -11.19
C LEU A 34 -13.56 -2.17 -10.49
N VAL A 35 -13.81 -2.28 -9.18
CA VAL A 35 -14.33 -1.20 -8.34
C VAL A 35 -13.21 -0.56 -7.54
N LEU A 36 -13.09 0.76 -7.65
CA LEU A 36 -12.18 1.57 -6.83
C LEU A 36 -12.93 2.13 -5.63
N ILE A 37 -12.50 1.81 -4.42
CA ILE A 37 -12.96 2.43 -3.17
C ILE A 37 -11.90 3.42 -2.70
N THR A 38 -12.27 4.70 -2.57
CA THR A 38 -11.34 5.79 -2.23
C THR A 38 -11.91 6.74 -1.17
N GLY A 39 -11.10 7.68 -0.68
CA GLY A 39 -11.42 8.62 0.40
C GLY A 39 -10.26 8.82 1.37
N ALA A 40 -10.29 9.86 2.24
CA ALA A 40 -9.20 10.18 3.18
C ALA A 40 -8.83 9.07 4.19
N SER A 41 -7.63 9.13 4.76
CA SER A 41 -7.18 8.14 5.75
C SER A 41 -8.11 8.17 6.95
N GLY A 42 -8.48 7.00 7.48
CA GLY A 42 -9.49 6.91 8.54
C GLY A 42 -10.95 7.11 8.07
N SER A 43 -11.23 7.18 6.76
CA SER A 43 -12.60 7.37 6.28
C SER A 43 -13.50 6.14 6.39
N GLY A 44 -12.99 4.95 6.74
CA GLY A 44 -13.76 3.71 6.84
C GLY A 44 -13.49 2.68 5.75
N LYS A 45 -12.61 2.96 4.78
CA LYS A 45 -12.29 2.03 3.67
C LYS A 45 -11.80 0.66 4.13
N SER A 46 -10.85 0.62 5.08
CA SER A 46 -10.34 -0.63 5.63
C SER A 46 -11.43 -1.40 6.39
N THR A 47 -12.42 -0.71 6.96
CA THR A 47 -13.58 -1.35 7.59
C THR A 47 -14.48 -1.99 6.54
N ILE A 48 -14.75 -1.33 5.40
CA ILE A 48 -15.49 -1.94 4.27
C ILE A 48 -14.77 -3.19 3.77
N TYR A 49 -13.46 -3.09 3.56
CA TYR A 49 -12.62 -4.23 3.18
C TYR A 49 -12.74 -5.40 4.17
N LYS A 50 -12.64 -5.13 5.48
CA LYS A 50 -12.78 -6.15 6.54
C LYS A 50 -14.17 -6.78 6.56
N CYS A 51 -15.21 -5.99 6.30
CA CYS A 51 -16.59 -6.47 6.14
C CYS A 51 -16.73 -7.41 4.94
N ILE A 52 -16.17 -7.06 3.78
CA ILE A 52 -16.22 -7.92 2.58
C ILE A 52 -15.45 -9.23 2.81
N ASN A 53 -14.32 -9.18 3.51
CA ASN A 53 -13.53 -10.39 3.80
C ASN A 53 -14.12 -11.29 4.89
N GLY A 54 -15.22 -10.90 5.55
CA GLY A 54 -15.75 -11.61 6.72
C GLY A 54 -14.95 -11.44 8.00
N LEU A 55 -13.85 -10.65 8.00
CA LEU A 55 -13.11 -10.34 9.22
C LEU A 55 -13.98 -9.61 10.24
N ILE A 56 -14.93 -8.80 9.77
CA ILE A 56 -16.05 -8.30 10.56
C ILE A 56 -17.30 -9.10 10.11
N PRO A 57 -18.04 -9.74 11.03
CA PRO A 57 -17.95 -9.64 12.49
C PRO A 57 -17.09 -10.72 13.17
N HIS A 58 -16.43 -11.62 12.42
CA HIS A 58 -15.90 -12.87 12.99
C HIS A 58 -14.56 -12.76 13.75
N ILE A 59 -13.74 -11.75 13.46
CA ILE A 59 -12.41 -11.56 14.06
C ILE A 59 -12.31 -10.24 14.83
N TYR A 60 -13.00 -9.21 14.36
CA TYR A 60 -13.02 -7.90 15.01
C TYR A 60 -14.34 -7.68 15.73
N ASP A 61 -14.25 -7.50 17.04
CA ASP A 61 -15.39 -7.20 17.90
C ASP A 61 -15.98 -5.80 17.63
N GLY A 62 -17.30 -5.72 17.71
CA GLY A 62 -18.06 -4.49 17.48
C GLY A 62 -19.54 -4.74 17.16
N GLU A 63 -20.28 -3.65 16.99
CA GLU A 63 -21.71 -3.70 16.63
C GLU A 63 -21.87 -3.57 15.12
N LEU A 64 -22.35 -4.63 14.46
CA LEU A 64 -22.64 -4.67 13.02
C LEU A 64 -24.16 -4.65 12.75
N LEU A 65 -24.65 -3.50 12.28
CA LEU A 65 -26.02 -3.31 11.81
C LEU A 65 -26.09 -3.44 10.28
N GLY A 66 -27.26 -3.81 9.76
CA GLY A 66 -27.46 -4.09 8.33
C GLY A 66 -26.99 -5.49 7.92
N ASN A 67 -26.95 -5.74 6.61
CA ASN A 67 -26.57 -7.02 6.04
C ASN A 67 -25.52 -6.87 4.94
N ILE A 68 -24.60 -7.83 4.86
CA ILE A 68 -23.58 -7.91 3.82
C ILE A 68 -23.73 -9.27 3.16
N PHE A 69 -23.91 -9.30 1.85
CA PHE A 69 -24.04 -10.53 1.08
C PHE A 69 -22.85 -10.73 0.15
N ILE A 70 -22.36 -11.96 0.08
CA ILE A 70 -21.30 -12.42 -0.83
C ILE A 70 -21.83 -13.67 -1.53
N ASP A 71 -21.98 -13.61 -2.86
CA ASP A 71 -22.56 -14.69 -3.68
C ASP A 71 -23.90 -15.18 -3.08
N ASP A 72 -24.79 -14.23 -2.82
CA ASP A 72 -26.12 -14.39 -2.20
C ASP A 72 -26.16 -14.92 -0.76
N LYS A 73 -25.01 -15.15 -0.12
CA LYS A 73 -24.94 -15.56 1.29
C LYS A 73 -24.64 -14.39 2.20
N ASN A 74 -25.39 -14.24 3.29
CA ASN A 74 -25.08 -13.23 4.31
C ASN A 74 -23.81 -13.61 5.06
N THR A 75 -22.88 -12.67 5.23
CA THR A 75 -21.59 -12.91 5.91
C THR A 75 -21.76 -13.34 7.37
N LYS A 76 -22.85 -12.91 8.02
CA LYS A 76 -23.19 -13.30 9.40
C LYS A 76 -23.47 -14.79 9.54
N ASP A 77 -23.95 -15.42 8.46
CA ASP A 77 -24.34 -16.82 8.43
C ASP A 77 -23.27 -17.73 7.80
N CYS A 78 -22.16 -17.16 7.35
CA CYS A 78 -21.05 -17.89 6.73
C CYS A 78 -19.91 -18.11 7.73
N GLU A 79 -19.28 -19.27 7.65
CA GLU A 79 -18.00 -19.51 8.32
C GLU A 79 -16.85 -18.87 7.52
N ASN A 80 -15.83 -18.35 8.21
CA ASN A 80 -14.69 -17.67 7.57
C ASN A 80 -14.03 -18.53 6.47
N TYR A 81 -13.90 -19.85 6.70
CA TYR A 81 -13.26 -20.74 5.73
C TYR A 81 -14.06 -20.90 4.42
N GLU A 82 -15.37 -20.61 4.43
CA GLU A 82 -16.20 -20.63 3.23
C GLU A 82 -15.95 -19.37 2.39
N LEU A 83 -15.86 -18.21 3.05
CA LEU A 83 -15.59 -16.94 2.41
C LEU A 83 -14.19 -16.90 1.80
N CYS A 84 -13.18 -17.47 2.47
CA CYS A 84 -11.80 -17.56 1.96
C CYS A 84 -11.66 -18.32 0.63
N LYS A 85 -12.63 -19.17 0.26
CA LYS A 85 -12.64 -19.87 -1.04
C LYS A 85 -13.17 -19.00 -2.18
N ILE A 86 -13.91 -17.95 -1.84
CA ILE A 86 -14.59 -17.06 -2.80
C ILE A 86 -13.81 -15.77 -2.96
N ILE A 87 -13.29 -15.24 -1.86
CA ILE A 87 -12.60 -13.96 -1.77
C ILE A 87 -11.16 -14.17 -1.34
N GLY A 88 -10.26 -13.66 -2.15
CA GLY A 88 -8.88 -13.49 -1.79
C GLY A 88 -8.58 -12.02 -1.46
N SER A 89 -7.69 -11.75 -0.50
CA SER A 89 -7.26 -10.38 -0.23
C SER A 89 -5.75 -10.19 -0.09
N VAL A 90 -5.29 -9.05 -0.58
CA VAL A 90 -3.92 -8.58 -0.52
C VAL A 90 -3.89 -7.32 0.35
N SER A 91 -3.10 -7.37 1.43
CA SER A 91 -3.01 -6.28 2.41
C SER A 91 -1.92 -5.26 2.05
N GLN A 92 -1.99 -4.07 2.65
CA GLN A 92 -1.05 -2.97 2.44
C GLN A 92 0.40 -3.33 2.83
N ASN A 93 0.59 -4.22 3.81
CA ASN A 93 1.91 -4.63 4.28
C ASN A 93 2.23 -6.08 3.88
N PRO A 94 2.90 -6.30 2.73
CA PRO A 94 3.30 -7.63 2.32
C PRO A 94 4.14 -8.38 3.36
N ARG A 95 4.92 -7.67 4.20
CA ARG A 95 5.78 -8.32 5.21
C ARG A 95 4.98 -9.05 6.28
N GLY A 96 3.79 -8.55 6.61
CA GLY A 96 2.89 -9.20 7.58
C GLY A 96 2.02 -10.30 6.97
N GLN A 97 2.12 -10.53 5.66
CA GLN A 97 1.29 -11.49 4.93
C GLN A 97 2.03 -12.82 4.67
N PHE A 98 3.35 -12.82 4.74
CA PHE A 98 4.16 -14.01 4.48
C PHE A 98 4.32 -14.87 5.74
N PHE A 99 3.95 -16.15 5.63
CA PHE A 99 4.07 -17.12 6.73
C PHE A 99 5.34 -17.96 6.65
N THR A 100 5.95 -18.03 5.48
CA THR A 100 7.15 -18.81 5.18
C THR A 100 8.31 -17.90 4.78
N ASP A 101 9.54 -18.41 4.89
CA ASP A 101 10.73 -17.72 4.40
C ASP A 101 11.01 -18.02 2.91
N ASN A 102 10.32 -18.98 2.30
CA ASN A 102 10.53 -19.41 0.91
C ASN A 102 9.33 -19.07 0.03
N THR A 103 9.56 -18.40 -1.10
CA THR A 103 8.49 -17.97 -2.02
C THR A 103 7.64 -19.12 -2.58
N THR A 104 8.20 -20.31 -2.78
CA THR A 104 7.44 -21.47 -3.29
C THR A 104 6.59 -22.09 -2.19
N SER A 105 7.16 -22.24 -1.00
CA SER A 105 6.42 -22.69 0.19
C SER A 105 5.27 -21.74 0.51
N GLU A 106 5.46 -20.44 0.32
CA GLU A 106 4.41 -19.45 0.50
C GLU A 106 3.22 -19.67 -0.45
N LEU A 107 3.48 -19.99 -1.72
CA LEU A 107 2.42 -20.31 -2.67
C LEU A 107 1.71 -21.62 -2.30
N ALA A 108 2.45 -22.61 -1.78
CA ALA A 108 1.89 -23.88 -1.33
C ALA A 108 1.05 -23.76 -0.05
N PHE A 109 1.41 -22.84 0.85
CA PHE A 109 0.91 -22.74 2.22
C PHE A 109 -0.62 -22.85 2.33
N THR A 110 -1.34 -22.07 1.53
CA THR A 110 -2.81 -22.06 1.59
C THR A 110 -3.41 -23.37 1.06
N LEU A 111 -2.80 -23.97 0.04
CA LEU A 111 -3.25 -25.24 -0.52
C LEU A 111 -2.99 -26.41 0.44
N GLU A 112 -1.85 -26.40 1.13
CA GLU A 112 -1.53 -27.39 2.17
C GLU A 112 -2.51 -27.32 3.33
N ASN A 113 -2.84 -26.11 3.79
CA ASN A 113 -3.84 -25.90 4.86
C ASN A 113 -5.24 -26.41 4.48
N LEU A 114 -5.57 -26.42 3.19
CA LEU A 114 -6.84 -26.96 2.67
C LEU A 114 -6.77 -28.45 2.33
N GLY A 115 -5.62 -29.10 2.51
CA GLY A 115 -5.44 -30.54 2.28
C GLY A 115 -5.37 -30.96 0.81
N TYR A 116 -4.94 -30.07 -0.10
CA TYR A 116 -4.73 -30.44 -1.50
C TYR A 116 -3.63 -31.50 -1.65
N GLU A 117 -3.76 -32.38 -2.65
CA GLU A 117 -2.70 -33.33 -2.96
C GLU A 117 -1.46 -32.64 -3.53
N VAL A 118 -0.27 -33.14 -3.20
CA VAL A 118 1.02 -32.58 -3.67
C VAL A 118 1.07 -32.38 -5.18
N LYS A 119 0.52 -33.31 -5.97
CA LYS A 119 0.47 -33.20 -7.44
C LYS A 119 -0.36 -32.01 -7.91
N GLU A 120 -1.47 -31.73 -7.24
CA GLU A 120 -2.33 -30.58 -7.54
C GLU A 120 -1.69 -29.27 -7.12
N ILE A 121 -1.02 -29.26 -5.96
CA ILE A 121 -0.26 -28.10 -5.46
C ILE A 121 0.80 -27.70 -6.49
N VAL A 122 1.64 -28.64 -6.93
CA VAL A 122 2.70 -28.38 -7.91
C VAL A 122 2.11 -27.81 -9.21
N LYS A 123 1.02 -28.39 -9.72
CA LYS A 123 0.35 -27.92 -10.94
C LYS A 123 -0.22 -26.50 -10.78
N LYS A 124 -0.83 -26.20 -9.64
CA LYS A 124 -1.36 -24.86 -9.34
C LYS A 124 -0.24 -23.83 -9.24
N ILE A 125 0.87 -24.16 -8.58
CA ILE A 125 2.06 -23.30 -8.49
C ILE A 125 2.64 -23.04 -9.88
N GLU A 126 2.75 -24.06 -10.73
CA GLU A 126 3.25 -23.88 -12.10
C GLU A 126 2.35 -22.93 -12.91
N ASN A 127 1.03 -23.15 -12.86
CA ASN A 127 0.06 -22.31 -13.55
C ASN A 127 0.12 -20.85 -13.08
N ILE A 128 0.10 -20.62 -11.77
CA ILE A 128 0.11 -19.28 -11.19
C ILE A 128 1.47 -18.59 -11.44
N SER A 129 2.55 -19.36 -11.41
CA SER A 129 3.89 -18.85 -11.70
C SER A 129 4.00 -18.33 -13.12
N ASN A 130 3.49 -19.08 -14.09
CA ASN A 130 3.43 -18.68 -15.49
C ASN A 130 2.46 -17.50 -15.70
N PHE A 131 1.34 -17.47 -14.98
CA PHE A 131 0.39 -16.37 -15.06
C PHE A 131 0.97 -15.04 -14.56
N PHE A 132 1.69 -15.02 -13.45
CA PHE A 132 2.28 -13.77 -12.93
C PHE A 132 3.71 -13.50 -13.43
N GLY A 133 4.31 -14.45 -14.16
CA GLY A 133 5.70 -14.34 -14.64
C GLY A 133 6.69 -14.29 -13.48
N ILE A 134 6.51 -15.15 -12.48
CA ILE A 134 7.29 -15.20 -11.23
C ILE A 134 8.21 -16.43 -11.14
N SER A 135 8.37 -17.19 -12.23
CA SER A 135 9.18 -18.42 -12.24
C SER A 135 10.64 -18.17 -11.85
N ASN A 136 11.17 -16.99 -12.12
CA ASN A 136 12.55 -16.58 -11.78
C ASN A 136 12.76 -16.19 -10.31
N ILE A 137 11.67 -16.10 -9.53
CA ILE A 137 11.72 -15.76 -8.10
C ILE A 137 11.18 -16.88 -7.22
N LEU A 138 10.82 -18.03 -7.79
CA LEU A 138 10.54 -19.24 -7.01
C LEU A 138 11.80 -19.73 -6.27
N ASN A 139 11.58 -20.44 -5.17
CA ASN A 139 12.58 -21.00 -4.26
C ASN A 139 13.57 -19.97 -3.68
N LYS A 140 13.25 -18.67 -3.72
CA LYS A 140 14.06 -17.63 -3.09
C LYS A 140 13.62 -17.38 -1.67
N ASN A 141 14.52 -16.81 -0.88
CA ASN A 141 14.12 -16.28 0.41
C ASN A 141 13.25 -15.03 0.20
N VAL A 142 12.09 -14.96 0.87
CA VAL A 142 11.15 -13.84 0.81
C VAL A 142 11.84 -12.53 1.22
N LEU A 143 12.82 -12.56 2.13
CA LEU A 143 13.56 -11.37 2.54
C LEU A 143 14.48 -10.81 1.46
N GLU A 144 14.91 -11.64 0.49
CA GLU A 144 15.87 -11.28 -0.56
C GLU A 144 15.23 -10.67 -1.81
N ILE A 145 13.93 -10.87 -2.01
CA ILE A 145 13.21 -10.32 -3.17
C ILE A 145 12.79 -8.86 -2.95
N SER A 146 12.71 -8.10 -4.03
CA SER A 146 12.31 -6.68 -4.02
C SER A 146 10.85 -6.48 -3.58
N GLY A 147 10.49 -5.27 -3.16
CA GLY A 147 9.11 -4.95 -2.78
C GLY A 147 8.08 -5.21 -3.89
N GLY A 148 8.43 -4.97 -5.15
CA GLY A 148 7.57 -5.29 -6.29
C GLY A 148 7.43 -6.79 -6.54
N GLU A 149 8.50 -7.57 -6.34
CA GLU A 149 8.44 -9.04 -6.42
C GLU A 149 7.61 -9.61 -5.26
N LYS A 150 7.74 -9.07 -4.04
CA LYS A 150 6.89 -9.41 -2.90
C LYS A 150 5.42 -9.17 -3.22
N GLN A 151 5.11 -8.03 -3.83
CA GLN A 151 3.74 -7.76 -4.26
C GLN A 151 3.25 -8.83 -5.24
N LYS A 152 4.03 -9.18 -6.27
CA LYS A 152 3.64 -10.23 -7.22
C LYS A 152 3.40 -11.59 -6.54
N ILE A 153 4.26 -12.00 -5.62
CA ILE A 153 4.06 -13.24 -4.85
C ILE A 153 2.77 -13.14 -4.02
N SER A 154 2.56 -12.05 -3.29
CA SER A 154 1.34 -11.87 -2.48
C SER A 154 0.06 -11.98 -3.34
N ILE A 155 0.02 -11.31 -4.50
CA ILE A 155 -1.11 -11.42 -5.43
C ILE A 155 -1.27 -12.86 -5.95
N ALA A 156 -0.17 -13.54 -6.25
CA ALA A 156 -0.17 -14.93 -6.72
C ALA A 156 -0.68 -15.91 -5.65
N CYS A 157 -0.25 -15.77 -4.39
CA CYS A 157 -0.71 -16.59 -3.25
C CYS A 157 -2.23 -16.49 -3.10
N VAL A 158 -2.76 -15.28 -3.20
CA VAL A 158 -4.20 -15.03 -3.05
C VAL A 158 -5.00 -15.56 -4.25
N SER A 159 -4.41 -15.53 -5.44
CA SER A 159 -5.05 -16.02 -6.68
C SER A 159 -4.98 -17.54 -6.85
N ILE A 160 -4.21 -18.26 -6.04
CA ILE A 160 -3.93 -19.70 -6.24
C ILE A 160 -5.14 -20.61 -5.94
N LEU A 161 -6.09 -20.11 -5.13
CA LEU A 161 -7.33 -20.80 -4.79
C LEU A 161 -8.40 -20.71 -5.89
N ASP A 162 -8.06 -20.20 -7.08
CA ASP A 162 -9.00 -19.90 -8.15
C ASP A 162 -10.12 -18.92 -7.73
N ALA A 163 -9.92 -18.19 -6.63
CA ALA A 163 -10.80 -17.14 -6.15
C ALA A 163 -10.87 -16.02 -7.20
N LYS A 164 -12.01 -15.92 -7.89
CA LYS A 164 -12.24 -14.89 -8.92
C LYS A 164 -12.60 -13.52 -8.35
N THR A 165 -12.61 -13.37 -7.02
CA THR A 165 -12.84 -12.10 -6.35
C THR A 165 -11.61 -11.74 -5.55
N LEU A 166 -10.96 -10.64 -5.93
CA LEU A 166 -9.72 -10.19 -5.31
C LEU A 166 -9.89 -8.79 -4.75
N ILE A 167 -9.51 -8.62 -3.49
CA ILE A 167 -9.55 -7.33 -2.80
C ILE A 167 -8.15 -6.89 -2.47
N PHE A 168 -7.84 -5.63 -2.76
CA PHE A 168 -6.52 -5.06 -2.57
C PHE A 168 -6.63 -3.84 -1.66
N ASP A 169 -5.99 -3.90 -0.50
CA ASP A 169 -5.89 -2.78 0.44
C ASP A 169 -4.58 -2.02 0.22
N GLU A 170 -4.68 -0.83 -0.38
CA GLU A 170 -3.55 0.04 -0.72
C GLU A 170 -2.36 -0.69 -1.38
N PRO A 171 -2.59 -1.46 -2.46
CA PRO A 171 -1.56 -2.30 -3.09
C PRO A 171 -0.40 -1.52 -3.71
N SER A 172 -0.57 -0.20 -3.92
CA SER A 172 0.47 0.69 -4.43
C SER A 172 1.40 1.22 -3.34
N ALA A 173 1.10 0.93 -2.06
CA ALA A 173 1.89 1.35 -0.92
C ALA A 173 3.33 0.85 -1.07
N ASN A 174 4.30 1.72 -0.75
CA ASN A 174 5.73 1.43 -0.85
C ASN A 174 6.27 1.10 -2.26
N LEU A 175 5.44 1.19 -3.31
CA LEU A 175 5.86 1.02 -4.70
C LEU A 175 6.33 2.35 -5.33
N ASP A 176 7.43 2.26 -6.06
CA ASP A 176 7.86 3.32 -6.97
C ASP A 176 6.98 3.34 -8.24
N TYR A 177 7.24 4.31 -9.13
CA TYR A 177 6.44 4.49 -10.34
C TYR A 177 6.40 3.22 -11.22
N LEU A 178 7.53 2.55 -11.40
CA LEU A 178 7.58 1.33 -12.21
C LEU A 178 6.84 0.16 -11.55
N GLY A 179 6.94 0.03 -10.23
CA GLY A 179 6.15 -0.96 -9.49
C GLY A 179 4.65 -0.74 -9.66
N ILE A 180 4.21 0.52 -9.72
CA ILE A 180 2.81 0.88 -9.96
C ILE A 180 2.36 0.54 -11.38
N GLU A 181 3.17 0.83 -12.39
CA GLU A 181 2.88 0.43 -13.77
C GLU A 181 2.77 -1.10 -13.89
N LEU A 182 3.66 -1.85 -13.24
CA LEU A 182 3.58 -3.32 -13.20
C LEU A 182 2.31 -3.79 -12.48
N LEU A 183 1.89 -3.13 -11.41
CA LEU A 183 0.65 -3.44 -10.69
C LEU A 183 -0.59 -3.18 -11.57
N LYS A 184 -0.59 -2.07 -12.33
CA LYS A 184 -1.63 -1.76 -13.32
C LYS A 184 -1.76 -2.87 -14.37
N GLU A 185 -0.63 -3.36 -14.89
CA GLU A 185 -0.61 -4.48 -15.84
C GLU A 185 -1.18 -5.78 -15.24
N ILE A 186 -0.89 -6.04 -13.97
CA ILE A 186 -1.47 -7.18 -13.25
C ILE A 186 -2.99 -7.04 -13.16
N PHE A 187 -3.51 -5.87 -12.80
CA PHE A 187 -4.96 -5.64 -12.75
C PHE A 187 -5.64 -5.76 -14.11
N LEU A 188 -5.01 -5.25 -15.17
CA LEU A 188 -5.47 -5.46 -16.55
C LEU A 188 -5.53 -6.95 -16.91
N LYS A 189 -4.50 -7.71 -16.54
CA LYS A 189 -4.45 -9.15 -16.80
C LYS A 189 -5.54 -9.89 -16.02
N LEU A 190 -5.70 -9.61 -14.73
CA LEU A 190 -6.76 -10.21 -13.90
C LEU A 190 -8.15 -9.89 -14.48
N LYS A 191 -8.43 -8.62 -14.78
CA LYS A 191 -9.70 -8.19 -15.36
C LYS A 191 -10.01 -8.89 -16.69
N LYS A 192 -9.02 -9.01 -17.59
CA LYS A 192 -9.16 -9.75 -18.86
C LYS A 192 -9.48 -11.25 -18.65
N ASN A 193 -9.12 -11.82 -17.51
CA ASN A 193 -9.41 -13.21 -17.16
C ASN A 193 -10.71 -13.36 -16.33
N GLY A 194 -11.54 -12.32 -16.27
CA GLY A 194 -12.88 -12.35 -15.66
C GLY A 194 -12.87 -12.30 -14.14
N TYR A 195 -11.82 -11.75 -13.53
CA TYR A 195 -11.80 -11.49 -12.09
C TYR A 195 -12.63 -10.26 -11.74
N THR A 196 -13.35 -10.35 -10.62
CA THR A 196 -13.90 -9.20 -9.90
C THR A 196 -12.81 -8.64 -9.00
N ILE A 197 -12.56 -7.34 -9.07
CA ILE A 197 -11.43 -6.69 -8.41
C ILE A 197 -11.97 -5.51 -7.60
N VAL A 198 -11.68 -5.49 -6.30
CA VAL A 198 -11.97 -4.34 -5.44
C VAL A 198 -10.64 -3.74 -5.00
N VAL A 199 -10.37 -2.49 -5.36
CA VAL A 199 -9.13 -1.80 -4.95
C VAL A 199 -9.48 -0.67 -4.00
N VAL A 200 -9.03 -0.80 -2.75
CA VAL A 200 -9.04 0.29 -1.77
C VAL A 200 -7.77 1.11 -1.97
N GLU A 201 -7.90 2.39 -2.35
CA GLU A 201 -6.73 3.24 -2.61
C GLU A 201 -6.97 4.73 -2.38
N HIS A 202 -5.89 5.40 -1.99
CA HIS A 202 -5.62 6.83 -2.06
C HIS A 202 -4.89 7.27 -3.34
N ARG A 203 -3.87 6.56 -3.86
CA ARG A 203 -3.16 6.95 -5.11
C ARG A 203 -3.88 6.40 -6.33
N ILE A 204 -4.96 7.06 -6.72
CA ILE A 204 -5.88 6.52 -7.73
C ILE A 204 -5.45 6.71 -9.20
N PHE A 205 -4.41 7.48 -9.48
CA PHE A 205 -4.04 7.87 -10.86
C PHE A 205 -3.78 6.68 -11.81
N TYR A 206 -3.13 5.62 -11.32
CA TYR A 206 -2.77 4.45 -12.15
C TYR A 206 -3.98 3.58 -12.48
N LEU A 207 -5.06 3.70 -11.70
CA LEU A 207 -6.31 3.00 -11.93
C LEU A 207 -7.22 3.74 -12.91
N LYS A 208 -6.93 5.02 -13.20
CA LYS A 208 -7.75 5.91 -14.02
C LYS A 208 -8.24 5.24 -15.30
N GLU A 209 -7.41 4.44 -15.96
CA GLU A 209 -7.74 3.82 -17.25
C GLU A 209 -8.51 2.49 -17.15
N ILE A 210 -8.58 1.88 -15.97
CA ILE A 210 -8.97 0.48 -15.84
C ILE A 210 -10.16 0.21 -14.92
N PHE A 211 -10.49 1.14 -14.00
CA PHE A 211 -11.65 0.98 -13.12
C PHE A 211 -12.98 1.14 -13.87
N ASP A 212 -13.98 0.40 -13.45
CA ASP A 212 -15.35 0.48 -14.00
C ASP A 212 -16.23 1.41 -13.18
N ARG A 213 -16.03 1.44 -11.86
CA ARG A 213 -16.79 2.25 -10.90
C ARG A 213 -15.90 2.81 -9.81
N LEU A 214 -16.29 3.97 -9.27
CA LEU A 214 -15.64 4.63 -8.15
C LEU A 214 -16.64 4.80 -6.99
N ILE A 215 -16.26 4.33 -5.81
CA ILE A 215 -16.98 4.52 -4.56
C ILE A 215 -16.12 5.44 -3.68
N HIS A 216 -16.65 6.61 -3.34
CA HIS A 216 -15.99 7.54 -2.43
C HIS A 216 -16.61 7.44 -1.04
N ILE A 217 -15.76 7.14 -0.05
CA ILE A 217 -16.14 7.05 1.37
C ILE A 217 -15.46 8.16 2.15
N ASN A 218 -16.23 8.94 2.89
CA ASN A 218 -15.72 9.99 3.78
C ASN A 218 -16.40 9.91 5.15
N LYS A 219 -15.61 9.93 6.23
CA LYS A 219 -16.08 9.84 7.64
C LYS A 219 -17.13 8.75 7.86
N GLY A 220 -16.89 7.56 7.33
CA GLY A 220 -17.77 6.39 7.48
C GLY A 220 -19.01 6.40 6.59
N LYS A 221 -19.19 7.39 5.71
CA LYS A 221 -20.36 7.52 4.82
C LYS A 221 -20.00 7.35 3.36
N LEU A 222 -20.93 6.78 2.60
CA LEU A 222 -20.85 6.75 1.14
C LEU A 222 -21.23 8.12 0.60
N ILE A 223 -20.28 8.80 -0.03
CA ILE A 223 -20.48 10.13 -0.60
C ILE A 223 -20.99 10.02 -2.03
N VAL A 224 -20.31 9.21 -2.85
CA VAL A 224 -20.74 8.91 -4.23
C VAL A 224 -20.40 7.47 -4.60
N ASN A 225 -21.20 6.91 -5.50
CA ASN A 225 -20.97 5.65 -6.18
C ASN A 225 -21.23 5.90 -7.67
N LEU A 226 -20.15 6.11 -8.43
CA LEU A 226 -20.19 6.61 -9.79
C LEU A 226 -19.72 5.54 -10.77
N ASP A 227 -20.34 5.52 -11.94
CA ASP A 227 -19.76 4.83 -13.09
C ASP A 227 -18.47 5.51 -13.54
N ARG A 228 -17.74 4.84 -14.44
CA ARG A 228 -16.49 5.35 -14.98
C ARG A 228 -16.63 6.74 -15.62
N LYS A 229 -17.71 6.99 -16.34
CA LYS A 229 -17.88 8.22 -17.11
C LYS A 229 -17.98 9.43 -16.18
N ASP A 230 -18.76 9.30 -15.11
CA ASP A 230 -18.95 10.37 -14.14
C ASP A 230 -17.75 10.48 -13.19
N ALA A 231 -17.16 9.34 -12.80
CA ALA A 231 -15.99 9.30 -11.92
C ALA A 231 -14.75 10.00 -12.50
N LEU A 232 -14.54 10.00 -13.81
CA LEU A 232 -13.38 10.65 -14.44
C LEU A 232 -13.37 12.18 -14.29
N ASN A 233 -14.54 12.79 -14.08
CA ASN A 233 -14.69 14.23 -13.85
C ASN A 233 -14.92 14.56 -12.37
N TYR A 234 -15.01 13.55 -11.51
CA TYR A 234 -15.22 13.73 -10.09
C TYR A 234 -13.93 14.17 -9.40
N SER A 235 -14.06 15.18 -8.54
CA SER A 235 -12.99 15.63 -7.67
C SER A 235 -13.57 15.99 -6.31
N ALA A 236 -12.77 15.78 -5.27
CA ALA A 236 -13.09 16.17 -3.90
C ALA A 236 -11.79 16.59 -3.21
N GLU A 237 -11.88 17.45 -2.21
CA GLU A 237 -10.71 18.01 -1.50
C GLU A 237 -9.86 16.95 -0.81
N ASP A 238 -10.50 15.87 -0.36
CA ASP A 238 -9.89 14.75 0.35
C ASP A 238 -9.44 13.61 -0.58
N LEU A 239 -9.64 13.76 -1.89
CA LEU A 239 -9.20 12.80 -2.91
C LEU A 239 -7.93 13.26 -3.61
N ARG A 240 -7.03 12.30 -3.85
CA ARG A 240 -5.89 12.56 -4.75
C ARG A 240 -6.38 12.64 -6.18
N SER A 241 -5.70 13.47 -6.97
CA SER A 241 -6.04 13.64 -8.38
C SER A 241 -5.85 12.33 -9.16
N LEU A 242 -6.78 12.05 -10.07
CA LEU A 242 -6.61 11.05 -11.13
C LEU A 242 -5.53 11.46 -12.15
N ASN A 243 -5.20 12.75 -12.22
CA ASN A 243 -4.25 13.36 -13.16
C ASN A 243 -3.18 14.18 -12.44
N PRO A 244 -2.38 13.58 -11.55
CA PRO A 244 -1.41 14.32 -10.75
C PRO A 244 -0.27 14.93 -11.60
N PHE A 245 -0.08 14.44 -12.83
CA PHE A 245 0.97 14.87 -13.75
C PHE A 245 0.54 15.98 -14.71
N ASP A 246 -0.77 16.28 -14.80
CA ASP A 246 -1.32 17.32 -15.69
C ASP A 246 -1.30 18.71 -15.04
N ARG A 247 -0.50 18.90 -13.98
CA ARG A 247 -0.38 20.17 -13.27
C ARG A 247 0.68 21.05 -13.94
N GLU A 248 0.29 22.24 -14.38
CA GLU A 248 1.25 23.29 -14.73
C GLU A 248 1.97 23.75 -13.47
N LEU A 249 3.26 23.42 -13.37
CA LEU A 249 4.10 23.88 -12.28
C LEU A 249 4.59 25.29 -12.61
N THR A 250 4.22 26.26 -11.78
CA THR A 250 4.80 27.60 -11.85
C THR A 250 6.25 27.51 -11.39
N MET A 251 7.20 27.78 -12.28
CA MET A 251 8.60 27.87 -11.88
C MET A 251 8.79 29.10 -10.99
N ILE A 252 9.00 28.87 -9.70
CA ILE A 252 9.40 29.91 -8.77
C ILE A 252 10.89 30.18 -9.02
N ASN A 253 11.20 31.32 -9.62
CA ASN A 253 12.58 31.65 -10.01
C ASN A 253 13.45 32.11 -8.83
N LYS A 254 14.67 31.58 -8.82
CA LYS A 254 15.91 31.94 -8.08
C LYS A 254 16.05 31.48 -6.61
N CYS A 255 16.49 30.24 -6.44
CA CYS A 255 17.49 29.99 -5.40
C CYS A 255 18.86 30.49 -5.89
N SER A 256 19.53 31.37 -5.14
CA SER A 256 20.88 31.80 -5.49
C SER A 256 21.88 30.69 -5.16
N ARG A 257 22.62 30.21 -6.18
CA ARG A 257 23.71 29.23 -5.99
C ARG A 257 25.00 29.89 -5.56
N GLU A 258 24.91 30.76 -4.55
CA GLU A 258 26.03 31.57 -4.07
C GLU A 258 26.76 30.90 -2.93
N GLU A 259 26.02 30.35 -1.96
CA GLU A 259 26.61 29.67 -0.82
C GLU A 259 26.41 28.16 -0.92
N LYS A 260 27.48 27.45 -1.27
CA LYS A 260 27.51 25.99 -1.18
C LYS A 260 27.52 25.54 0.28
N ILE A 261 26.60 24.66 0.66
CA ILE A 261 26.47 24.11 2.01
C ILE A 261 26.86 22.62 2.09
N LEU A 262 26.71 21.88 0.99
CA LEU A 262 27.10 20.48 0.87
C LEU A 262 27.80 20.27 -0.48
N GLU A 263 28.94 19.61 -0.45
CA GLU A 263 29.70 19.20 -1.62
C GLU A 263 29.97 17.70 -1.55
N ILE A 264 29.49 16.97 -2.57
CA ILE A 264 29.73 15.54 -2.73
C ILE A 264 30.57 15.34 -3.98
N ARG A 265 31.68 14.61 -3.85
CA ARG A 265 32.61 14.31 -4.95
C ARG A 265 32.98 12.85 -4.95
N ASN A 266 32.78 12.22 -6.10
CA ASN A 266 33.16 10.85 -6.41
C ASN A 266 32.74 9.86 -5.31
N LEU A 267 31.55 10.06 -4.76
CA LEU A 267 31.07 9.29 -3.63
C LEU A 267 30.86 7.84 -4.07
N LYS A 268 31.42 6.90 -3.31
CA LYS A 268 31.19 5.47 -3.47
C LYS A 268 30.82 4.81 -2.16
N PHE A 269 29.91 3.84 -2.23
CA PHE A 269 29.52 3.04 -1.10
C PHE A 269 29.10 1.65 -1.56
N LYS A 270 29.94 0.66 -1.25
CA LYS A 270 29.79 -0.73 -1.69
C LYS A 270 29.47 -0.78 -3.20
N ASP A 271 28.68 -1.75 -3.64
CA ASP A 271 28.20 -1.84 -5.02
C ASP A 271 26.92 -1.04 -5.28
N ILE A 272 26.43 -0.30 -4.29
CA ILE A 272 25.18 0.46 -4.35
C ILE A 272 25.41 1.82 -4.99
N ILE A 273 26.42 2.57 -4.50
CA ILE A 273 26.77 3.89 -5.01
C ILE A 273 28.12 3.80 -5.70
N LYS A 274 28.14 4.04 -7.02
CA LYS A 274 29.33 3.78 -7.85
C LYS A 274 30.17 5.02 -8.13
N ASP A 275 29.53 6.18 -8.32
CA ASP A 275 30.19 7.46 -8.53
C ASP A 275 29.14 8.58 -8.55
N ILE A 276 28.95 9.28 -7.43
CA ILE A 276 27.99 10.39 -7.35
C ILE A 276 28.70 11.68 -6.96
N SER A 277 28.43 12.75 -7.71
CA SER A 277 28.92 14.09 -7.46
C SER A 277 27.81 15.12 -7.69
N PHE A 278 27.51 15.91 -6.66
CA PHE A 278 26.61 17.06 -6.76
C PHE A 278 26.86 18.04 -5.61
N ASP A 279 26.34 19.25 -5.77
CA ASP A 279 26.41 20.33 -4.78
C ASP A 279 24.99 20.70 -4.33
N VAL A 280 24.87 21.12 -3.08
CA VAL A 280 23.64 21.73 -2.53
C VAL A 280 23.98 23.12 -2.02
N TYR A 281 23.15 24.09 -2.37
CA TYR A 281 23.32 25.49 -2.01
C TYR A 281 22.29 25.91 -0.95
N ARG A 282 22.63 26.95 -0.17
CA ARG A 282 21.74 27.48 0.87
C ARG A 282 20.40 27.89 0.25
N GLY A 283 19.30 27.43 0.84
CA GLY A 283 17.93 27.72 0.40
C GLY A 283 17.41 26.76 -0.68
N GLU A 284 18.23 25.85 -1.23
CA GLU A 284 17.77 24.90 -2.23
C GLU A 284 16.95 23.77 -1.59
N ILE A 285 15.83 23.42 -2.24
CA ILE A 285 15.13 22.16 -2.02
C ILE A 285 15.58 21.19 -3.11
N VAL A 286 16.30 20.13 -2.71
CA VAL A 286 16.83 19.14 -3.64
C VAL A 286 16.02 17.85 -3.55
N GLY A 287 15.39 17.47 -4.66
CA GLY A 287 14.69 16.19 -4.80
C GLY A 287 15.62 15.10 -5.34
N LEU A 288 15.87 14.06 -4.55
CA LEU A 288 16.54 12.83 -5.04
C LEU A 288 15.50 11.84 -5.55
N VAL A 289 15.43 11.66 -6.87
CA VAL A 289 14.45 10.79 -7.53
C VAL A 289 15.10 9.56 -8.15
N GLY A 290 14.34 8.46 -8.24
CA GLY A 290 14.81 7.22 -8.85
C GLY A 290 14.08 5.98 -8.31
N LYS A 291 14.37 4.82 -8.89
CA LYS A 291 13.75 3.53 -8.52
C LYS A 291 14.03 3.13 -7.07
N ASN A 292 13.22 2.24 -6.52
CA ASN A 292 13.51 1.59 -5.24
C ASN A 292 14.83 0.80 -5.33
N GLY A 293 15.60 0.77 -4.25
CA GLY A 293 16.90 0.09 -4.21
C GLY A 293 18.07 0.83 -4.89
N VAL A 294 17.84 1.93 -5.63
CA VAL A 294 18.91 2.68 -6.33
C VAL A 294 19.89 3.43 -5.41
N GLY A 295 19.63 3.44 -4.09
CA GLY A 295 20.53 4.04 -3.11
C GLY A 295 20.15 5.44 -2.59
N LYS A 296 18.93 5.94 -2.85
CA LYS A 296 18.45 7.25 -2.34
C LYS A 296 18.61 7.40 -0.82
N SER A 297 18.06 6.46 -0.05
CA SER A 297 18.18 6.45 1.42
C SER A 297 19.61 6.21 1.88
N THR A 298 20.40 5.47 1.10
CA THR A 298 21.83 5.25 1.36
C THR A 298 22.61 6.55 1.23
N ILE A 299 22.34 7.38 0.22
CA ILE A 299 22.94 8.72 0.05
C ILE A 299 22.59 9.59 1.26
N SER A 300 21.32 9.63 1.66
CA SER A 300 20.87 10.39 2.85
C SER A 300 21.65 9.98 4.11
N LYS A 301 21.77 8.66 4.36
CA LYS A 301 22.54 8.11 5.49
C LYS A 301 24.04 8.43 5.40
N LEU A 302 24.63 8.39 4.22
CA LEU A 302 26.03 8.78 3.99
C LEU A 302 26.27 10.27 4.27
N ILE A 303 25.36 11.14 3.83
CA ILE A 303 25.42 12.58 4.07
C ILE A 303 25.38 12.87 5.58
N SER A 304 24.45 12.23 6.32
CA SER A 304 24.33 12.35 7.78
C SER A 304 25.44 11.70 8.60
N GLY A 305 26.34 10.94 7.98
CA GLY A 305 27.40 10.22 8.68
C GLY A 305 26.94 8.94 9.41
N ILE A 306 25.69 8.52 9.27
CA ILE A 306 25.20 7.21 9.79
C ILE A 306 25.98 6.05 9.15
N TYR A 307 26.30 6.17 7.85
CA TYR A 307 27.14 5.20 7.15
C TYR A 307 28.48 5.83 6.76
N ASN A 308 29.54 5.02 6.85
CA ASN A 308 30.85 5.39 6.34
C ASN A 308 30.93 5.09 4.84
N LYS A 309 31.28 6.11 4.05
CA LYS A 309 31.60 5.97 2.62
C LYS A 309 32.76 4.98 2.40
N THR A 310 32.73 4.28 1.27
CA THR A 310 33.87 3.46 0.83
C THR A 310 34.97 4.34 0.26
N SER A 311 34.62 5.36 -0.52
CA SER A 311 35.54 6.38 -1.04
C SER A 311 34.80 7.66 -1.46
N GLY A 312 35.55 8.67 -1.89
CA GLY A 312 35.02 9.99 -2.25
C GLY A 312 35.06 10.98 -1.08
N LYS A 313 34.48 12.16 -1.29
CA LYS A 313 34.43 13.26 -0.31
C LYS A 313 33.00 13.74 -0.12
N ILE A 314 32.66 14.00 1.14
CA ILE A 314 31.45 14.70 1.57
C ILE A 314 31.94 15.85 2.45
N LEU A 315 31.74 17.08 2.00
CA LEU A 315 32.09 18.30 2.73
C LEU A 315 30.79 19.02 3.05
N SER A 316 30.47 19.16 4.33
CA SER A 316 29.27 19.87 4.80
C SER A 316 29.67 21.00 5.72
N LYS A 317 29.05 22.18 5.56
CA LYS A 317 29.26 23.33 6.46
C LYS A 317 28.48 23.21 7.77
N SER A 318 27.50 22.33 7.83
CA SER A 318 26.65 22.09 9.01
C SER A 318 26.47 20.59 9.26
N LEU A 319 25.97 20.22 10.44
CA LEU A 319 25.60 18.84 10.73
C LEU A 319 24.26 18.53 10.02
N PRO A 320 24.21 17.59 9.07
CA PRO A 320 22.96 17.23 8.43
C PRO A 320 22.17 16.22 9.27
N PHE A 321 20.88 16.47 9.44
CA PHE A 321 19.95 15.57 10.12
C PHE A 321 19.15 14.76 9.11
N VAL A 322 18.82 13.51 9.47
CA VAL A 322 17.98 12.63 8.64
C VAL A 322 16.76 12.24 9.44
N LEU A 323 15.59 12.54 8.88
CA LEU A 323 14.33 11.94 9.29
C LEU A 323 14.26 10.53 8.71
N MET A 324 14.08 9.54 9.57
CA MET A 324 13.99 8.15 9.17
C MET A 324 12.61 7.89 8.56
N GLN A 325 12.56 6.90 7.66
CA GLN A 325 11.30 6.51 7.02
C GLN A 325 10.31 5.92 8.03
N ASP A 326 10.83 5.28 9.07
CA ASP A 326 10.06 4.74 10.18
C ASP A 326 10.32 5.64 11.41
N VAL A 327 9.25 6.30 11.84
CA VAL A 327 9.28 7.32 12.90
C VAL A 327 9.48 6.67 14.27
N ASP A 328 9.13 5.40 14.42
CA ASP A 328 9.27 4.64 15.66
C ASP A 328 10.76 4.43 16.02
N TYR A 329 11.67 4.51 15.04
CA TYR A 329 13.12 4.50 15.31
C TYR A 329 13.69 5.88 15.66
N GLN A 330 12.87 6.92 15.73
CA GLN A 330 13.30 8.29 16.04
C GLN A 330 12.80 8.80 17.39
N LEU A 331 11.71 8.23 17.90
CA LEU A 331 11.11 8.60 19.17
C LEU A 331 11.48 7.54 20.21
N PHE A 332 12.12 7.96 21.30
CA PHE A 332 12.67 7.05 22.32
C PHE A 332 11.94 7.10 23.65
N SER A 333 10.98 8.01 23.81
CA SER A 333 10.26 8.22 25.05
C SER A 333 8.79 7.84 24.96
N GLU A 334 8.17 7.72 26.13
CA GLU A 334 6.77 7.30 26.29
C GLU A 334 5.76 8.40 25.96
N SER A 335 6.21 9.65 25.79
CA SER A 335 5.34 10.78 25.46
C SER A 335 6.07 11.83 24.63
N VAL A 336 5.32 12.57 23.80
CA VAL A 336 5.85 13.69 23.02
C VAL A 336 6.59 14.68 23.92
N PHE A 337 6.04 14.95 25.11
CA PHE A 337 6.62 15.83 26.10
C PHE A 337 7.99 15.33 26.58
N SER A 338 8.07 14.05 26.97
CA SER A 338 9.31 13.40 27.41
C SER A 338 10.40 13.41 26.34
N GLU A 339 10.03 13.37 25.05
CA GLU A 339 10.97 13.37 23.93
C GLU A 339 11.76 14.68 23.87
N PHE A 340 11.10 15.82 24.13
CA PHE A 340 11.76 17.13 24.14
C PHE A 340 12.83 17.22 25.25
N PHE A 341 12.57 16.64 26.42
CA PHE A 341 13.52 16.61 27.54
C PHE A 341 14.77 15.77 27.28
N LEU A 342 14.71 14.78 26.39
CA LEU A 342 15.90 14.02 25.98
C LEU A 342 16.92 14.92 25.27
N SER A 343 16.45 15.96 24.56
CA SER A 343 17.29 16.89 23.80
C SER A 343 17.72 18.14 24.58
N LYS A 344 16.90 18.60 25.53
CA LYS A 344 17.18 19.74 26.41
C LYS A 344 16.69 19.45 27.82
N LYS A 345 17.62 19.34 28.77
CA LYS A 345 17.33 19.07 30.18
C LYS A 345 16.69 20.25 30.94
N ASP A 346 16.79 21.46 30.40
CA ASP A 346 16.37 22.70 31.05
C ASP A 346 15.11 23.33 30.42
N LEU A 347 14.33 22.56 29.65
CA LEU A 347 13.03 23.04 29.18
C LEU A 347 12.05 23.12 30.34
N THR A 348 11.34 24.23 30.46
CA THR A 348 10.23 24.36 31.41
C THR A 348 8.95 23.79 30.80
N ASP A 349 8.00 23.37 31.64
CA ASP A 349 6.72 22.82 31.18
C ASP A 349 5.98 23.79 30.24
N ASP A 350 6.11 25.10 30.47
CA ASP A 350 5.53 26.18 29.65
C ASP A 350 6.21 26.37 28.28
N GLU A 351 7.42 25.85 28.07
CA GLU A 351 8.13 25.94 26.79
C GLU A 351 7.82 24.76 25.85
N VAL A 352 7.23 23.68 26.39
CA VAL A 352 6.89 22.46 25.64
C VAL A 352 5.40 22.36 25.32
N LEU A 353 4.54 22.98 26.15
CA LEU A 353 3.10 23.18 25.92
C LEU A 353 2.83 24.33 24.93
#